data_AF-A0ABD1B1Y6-F1
#
_entry.id   AF-A0ABD1B1Y6-F1
#
_cell.length_a   1.000
_cell.length_b   1.000
_cell.length_c   1.000
_cell.angle_alpha   90.00
_cell.angle_beta   90.00
_cell.angle_gamma   90.00
#
_symmetry.space_group_name_H-M   'P 1'
#
loop_
_entity.id
_entity.type
_entity.pdbx_description
1 polymer ?
#
loop_
_entity_poly.entity_id
_entity_poly.type
_entity_poly.pdbx_seq_one_letter_code
_entity_poly.pdbx_strand_id
1 'polypeptide(L)'
;MSKAYALVEWYFLRAVMKKMGFDLRWVDWIMQCNTSVSDRVLINGTLKGWIRPSRGIRQGDPISPYLFIICTEALIAQLKKAESDEKIHGLLISCAIPLSFTSIVCR
;
A
#
# COMPACT_ATOMS: atom_id res chain seq x y z
N MET A 1 2.92 6.83 -9.07
CA MET A 1 2.73 6.32 -7.70
C MET A 1 1.37 6.67 -7.06
N SER A 2 0.56 7.62 -7.55
CA SER A 2 -0.68 8.03 -6.85
C SER A 2 -1.71 6.90 -6.66
N LYS A 3 -1.79 5.94 -7.59
CA LYS A 3 -2.71 4.78 -7.47
C LYS A 3 -2.37 3.83 -6.32
N ALA A 4 -1.13 3.76 -5.86
CA ALA A 4 -0.73 2.82 -4.82
C ALA A 4 -1.35 3.17 -3.46
N TYR A 5 -1.49 4.46 -3.16
CA TYR A 5 -2.13 4.94 -1.93
C TYR A 5 -3.59 4.48 -1.83
N ALA A 6 -4.31 4.40 -2.95
CA ALA A 6 -5.70 3.97 -3.00
C ALA A 6 -5.93 2.46 -2.83
N LEU A 7 -4.85 1.66 -2.84
CA LEU A 7 -4.91 0.19 -2.78
C LEU A 7 -4.53 -0.36 -1.40
N VAL A 8 -4.06 0.48 -0.48
CA VAL A 8 -3.63 0.02 0.85
C VAL A 8 -4.84 -0.41 1.68
N GLU A 9 -4.90 -1.69 2.01
CA GLU A 9 -5.95 -2.23 2.88
C GLU A 9 -5.74 -1.80 4.34
N TRP A 10 -6.78 -1.25 4.96
CA TRP A 10 -6.72 -0.70 6.32
C TRP A 10 -6.43 -1.78 7.37
N TYR A 11 -6.97 -2.98 7.19
CA TYR A 11 -6.68 -4.11 8.08
C TYR A 11 -5.19 -4.45 8.07
N PHE A 12 -4.56 -4.45 6.90
CA PHE A 12 -3.14 -4.70 6.75
C PHE A 12 -2.31 -3.61 7.43
N LEU A 13 -2.60 -2.32 7.16
CA LEU A 13 -1.92 -1.20 7.81
C LEU A 13 -1.98 -1.31 9.34
N ARG A 14 -3.17 -1.58 9.90
CA ARG A 14 -3.35 -1.77 11.35
C ARG A 14 -2.52 -2.92 11.90
N ALA A 15 -2.50 -4.05 11.20
CA ALA A 15 -1.75 -5.24 11.61
C ALA A 15 -0.23 -4.97 11.60
N VAL A 16 0.27 -4.28 10.58
CA VAL A 16 1.69 -3.89 10.47
C VAL A 16 2.08 -2.96 11.61
N MET A 17 1.32 -1.90 11.87
CA MET A 17 1.63 -0.96 12.95
C MET A 17 1.61 -1.63 14.33
N LYS A 18 0.63 -2.53 14.57
CA LYS A 18 0.62 -3.35 15.79
C LYS A 18 1.85 -4.24 15.89
N LYS A 19 2.27 -4.86 14.79
CA LYS A 19 3.43 -5.77 14.77
C LYS A 19 4.75 -5.02 14.99
N MET A 20 4.85 -3.77 14.55
CA MET A 20 6.01 -2.90 14.76
C MET A 20 6.08 -2.30 16.18
N GLY A 21 5.05 -2.50 17.02
CA GLY A 21 5.06 -2.07 18.41
C GLY A 21 4.58 -0.65 18.66
N PHE A 22 3.82 -0.05 17.73
CA PHE A 22 3.19 1.25 17.96
C PHE A 22 2.12 1.18 19.07
N ASP A 23 2.00 2.25 19.87
CA ASP A 23 0.96 2.37 20.90
C ASP A 23 -0.44 2.27 20.26
N LEU A 24 -1.32 1.48 20.89
CA LEU A 24 -2.66 1.21 20.35
C LEU A 24 -3.49 2.47 20.15
N ARG A 25 -3.34 3.49 21.02
CA ARG A 25 -4.05 4.77 20.87
C ARG A 25 -3.61 5.48 19.60
N TRP A 26 -2.32 5.46 19.30
CA TRP A 26 -1.77 6.07 18.09
C TRP A 26 -2.23 5.34 16.83
N VAL A 27 -2.26 4.01 16.88
CA VAL A 27 -2.83 3.18 15.80
C VAL A 27 -4.29 3.52 15.58
N ASP A 28 -5.10 3.57 16.64
CA ASP A 28 -6.54 3.83 16.52
C ASP A 28 -6.82 5.25 16.03
N TRP A 29 -6.00 6.26 16.38
CA TRP A 29 -6.08 7.60 15.78
C TRP A 29 -5.82 7.58 14.28
N ILE A 30 -4.78 6.90 13.82
CA ILE A 30 -4.49 6.79 12.39
C ILE A 30 -5.60 6.06 11.64
N MET A 31 -6.17 5.02 12.25
CA MET A 31 -7.31 4.30 11.68
C MET A 31 -8.55 5.20 11.57
N GLN A 32 -8.82 6.03 12.58
CA GLN A 32 -9.91 7.02 12.54
C GLN A 32 -9.69 8.07 11.45
N CYS A 33 -8.46 8.58 11.29
CA CYS A 33 -8.13 9.53 10.23
C CYS A 33 -8.37 8.96 8.83
N ASN A 34 -8.06 7.67 8.61
CA ASN A 34 -8.27 7.02 7.31
C ASN A 34 -9.74 6.63 7.08
N THR A 35 -10.47 6.19 8.11
CA THR A 35 -11.85 5.66 7.99
C THR A 35 -12.95 6.72 7.99
N SER A 36 -12.68 7.91 8.52
CA SER A 36 -13.66 9.01 8.61
C SER A 36 -13.87 9.76 7.29
N VAL A 37 -13.08 9.46 6.26
CA VAL A 37 -13.18 10.11 4.95
C VAL A 37 -14.46 9.66 4.25
N SER A 38 -15.26 10.64 3.84
CA SER A 38 -16.42 10.43 2.98
C SER A 38 -16.29 11.34 1.77
N ASP A 39 -16.21 10.74 0.58
CA ASP A 39 -16.06 11.47 -0.66
C ASP A 39 -17.42 11.66 -1.33
N ARG A 40 -17.55 12.76 -2.08
CA ARG A 40 -18.70 13.02 -2.95
C ARG A 40 -18.23 13.10 -4.39
N VAL A 41 -19.00 12.53 -5.31
CA VAL A 41 -18.65 12.60 -6.73
C VAL A 41 -19.18 13.92 -7.28
N LEU A 42 -18.30 14.71 -7.89
CA LEU A 42 -18.73 15.90 -8.62
C LEU A 42 -19.11 15.48 -10.04
N ILE A 43 -20.39 15.52 -10.37
CA ILE A 43 -20.91 15.21 -11.72
C ILE A 43 -21.53 16.49 -12.28
N ASN A 44 -21.00 16.98 -13.40
CA ASN A 44 -21.48 18.20 -14.08
C ASN A 44 -21.62 19.41 -13.13
N GLY A 45 -20.63 19.63 -12.26
CA GLY A 45 -20.64 20.75 -11.30
C GLY A 45 -21.55 20.56 -10.09
N THR A 46 -22.28 19.44 -9.99
CA THR A 46 -23.12 19.13 -8.83
C THR A 46 -22.54 17.98 -8.03
N LEU A 47 -22.40 18.15 -6.71
CA LEU A 47 -22.00 17.05 -5.81
C LEU A 47 -23.15 16.04 -5.73
N LYS A 48 -22.89 14.80 -6.13
CA LYS A 48 -23.86 13.70 -6.18
C LYS A 48 -23.24 12.43 -5.59
N GLY A 49 -24.04 11.71 -4.82
CA GLY A 49 -23.65 10.44 -4.22
C GLY A 49 -22.61 10.57 -3.10
N TRP A 50 -22.73 9.73 -2.09
CA TRP A 50 -21.71 9.56 -1.07
C TRP A 50 -20.97 8.27 -1.34
N ILE A 51 -19.65 8.34 -1.46
CA ILE A 51 -18.78 7.19 -1.54
C ILE A 51 -17.99 7.12 -0.25
N ARG A 52 -18.11 5.98 0.43
CA ARG A 52 -17.25 5.66 1.57
C ARG A 52 -16.14 4.75 1.06
N PRO A 53 -14.88 5.21 1.05
CA PRO A 53 -13.77 4.32 0.73
C PRO A 53 -13.70 3.21 1.77
N SER A 54 -13.43 1.97 1.33
CA SER A 54 -13.17 0.84 2.21
C SER A 54 -11.67 0.60 2.44
N ARG A 55 -10.83 1.30 1.67
CA ARG A 55 -9.37 1.15 1.63
C ARG A 55 -8.72 2.43 1.15
N GLY A 56 -7.41 2.49 1.33
CA GLY A 56 -6.55 3.54 0.82
C GLY A 56 -6.20 4.60 1.87
N ILE A 57 -5.08 5.27 1.63
CA ILE A 57 -4.55 6.34 2.48
C ILE A 57 -4.86 7.69 1.82
N ARG A 58 -5.24 8.68 2.61
CA ARG A 58 -5.60 10.01 2.13
C ARG A 58 -4.42 10.73 1.48
N GLN A 59 -4.53 11.07 0.21
CA GLN A 59 -3.49 11.80 -0.50
C GLN A 59 -3.56 13.29 -0.11
N GLY A 60 -2.42 13.87 0.28
CA GLY A 60 -2.34 15.27 0.73
C GLY A 60 -2.22 15.45 2.25
N ASP A 61 -2.39 14.39 3.03
CA ASP A 61 -2.03 14.42 4.45
C ASP A 61 -0.51 14.23 4.63
N PRO A 62 0.13 14.98 5.53
CA PRO A 62 1.59 14.91 5.73
C PRO A 62 2.05 13.56 6.28
N ILE A 63 1.15 12.79 6.92
CA ILE A 63 1.46 11.47 7.50
C ILE A 63 1.41 10.34 6.47
N SER A 64 0.68 10.54 5.37
CA SER A 64 0.39 9.49 4.38
C SER A 64 1.63 8.89 3.71
N PRO A 65 2.68 9.65 3.37
CA PRO A 65 3.92 9.08 2.84
C PRO A 65 4.59 8.12 3.83
N TYR A 66 4.57 8.44 5.13
CA TYR A 66 5.18 7.59 6.17
C TYR A 66 4.42 6.29 6.36
N LEU A 67 3.09 6.35 6.37
CA LEU A 67 2.24 5.15 6.43
C LEU A 67 2.47 4.24 5.22
N PHE A 68 2.66 4.82 4.03
CA PHE A 68 2.97 4.07 2.84
C PHE A 68 4.33 3.36 2.92
N ILE A 69 5.36 4.05 3.44
CA ILE A 69 6.69 3.45 3.65
C ILE A 69 6.59 2.27 4.62
N ILE A 70 5.91 2.44 5.76
CA ILE A 70 5.71 1.38 6.75
C ILE A 70 5.06 0.14 6.12
N CYS A 71 3.99 0.33 5.34
CA CYS A 71 3.34 -0.78 4.62
C CYS A 71 4.27 -1.45 3.61
N THR A 72 5.05 -0.66 2.88
CA THR A 72 5.94 -1.16 1.81
C THR A 72 7.10 -1.97 2.40
N GLU A 73 7.73 -1.48 3.47
CA GLU A 73 8.78 -2.21 4.19
C GLU A 73 8.27 -3.54 4.75
N ALA A 74 7.07 -3.53 5.35
CA ALA A 74 6.46 -4.76 5.84
C ALA A 74 6.16 -5.76 4.70
N LEU A 75 5.67 -5.27 3.56
CA LEU A 75 5.41 -6.10 2.38
C LEU A 75 6.70 -6.70 1.82
N ILE A 76 7.76 -5.90 1.67
CA ILE A 76 9.07 -6.36 1.21
C ILE A 76 9.62 -7.45 2.14
N ALA A 77 9.51 -7.26 3.45
CA ALA A 77 9.93 -8.24 4.43
C ALA A 77 9.15 -9.57 4.31
N GLN A 78 7.84 -9.51 4.06
CA GLN A 78 7.03 -10.72 3.83
C GLN A 78 7.41 -11.42 2.53
N LEU A 79 7.67 -10.68 1.45
CA LEU A 79 8.09 -11.24 0.17
C LEU A 79 9.44 -11.96 0.28
N LYS A 80 10.44 -11.31 0.90
CA LYS A 80 11.75 -11.93 1.15
C LYS A 80 11.65 -13.19 2.00
N LYS A 81 10.76 -13.18 3.01
CA LYS A 81 10.48 -14.37 3.80
C LYS A 81 9.85 -15.48 2.97
N ALA A 82 8.87 -15.15 2.12
CA ALA A 82 8.20 -16.12 1.28
C ALA A 82 9.12 -16.73 0.21
N GLU A 83 10.08 -15.95 -0.29
CA GLU A 83 11.15 -16.42 -1.18
C GLU A 83 12.10 -17.37 -0.44
N SER A 84 12.56 -17.01 0.76
CA SER A 84 13.41 -17.89 1.58
C SER A 84 12.70 -19.18 2.04
N ASP A 85 11.37 -19.13 2.19
CA ASP A 85 10.52 -20.29 2.50
C ASP A 85 10.18 -21.12 1.24
N GLU A 86 10.72 -20.79 0.06
CA GLU A 86 10.42 -21.40 -1.25
C GLU A 86 8.93 -21.38 -1.65
N LYS A 87 8.11 -20.54 -1.00
CA LYS A 87 6.67 -20.40 -1.30
C LYS A 87 6.42 -19.62 -2.57
N ILE A 88 7.35 -18.74 -2.93
CA ILE A 88 7.28 -17.90 -4.11
C ILE A 88 8.63 -18.04 -4.83
N HIS A 89 8.58 -18.35 -6.11
CA HIS A 89 9.74 -18.37 -6.97
C HIS A 89 9.74 -17.13 -7.87
N GLY A 90 10.92 -16.59 -8.14
CA GLY A 90 11.07 -15.50 -9.10
C GLY A 90 10.49 -15.88 -10.46
N LEU A 91 9.79 -14.93 -11.10
CA LEU A 91 9.22 -15.16 -12.42
C LEU A 91 10.29 -14.80 -13.46
N LEU A 92 10.91 -15.81 -14.08
CA LEU A 92 11.78 -15.61 -15.23
C LEU A 92 10.91 -15.25 -16.42
N ILE A 93 10.85 -13.97 -16.76
CA ILE A 93 10.26 -13.54 -18.02
C ILE A 93 11.30 -13.88 -19.10
N SER A 94 11.14 -15.02 -19.75
CA SER A 94 11.94 -15.39 -20.93
C SER A 94 11.66 -14.38 -22.03
N CYS A 95 12.56 -13.41 -22.20
CA CYS A 95 12.52 -12.46 -23.31
C CYS A 95 12.85 -13.19 -24.61
N ALA A 96 11.81 -13.48 -25.41
CA ALA A 96 11.95 -13.63 -26.85
C ALA A 96 12.15 -12.24 -27.52
N ILE A 97 13.12 -11.47 -27.02
CA ILE A 97 13.46 -10.13 -27.51
C ILE A 97 14.99 -10.10 -27.68
N PRO A 98 15.54 -9.61 -28.82
CA PRO A 98 16.97 -9.59 -29.04
C PRO A 98 17.65 -8.73 -27.97
N LEU A 99 18.55 -9.36 -27.22
CA LEU A 99 19.30 -8.78 -26.13
C LEU A 99 20.22 -7.66 -26.63
N SER A 100 19.85 -6.42 -26.36
CA SER A 100 20.84 -5.40 -26.02
C SER A 100 20.29 -4.62 -24.82
N PHE A 101 21.06 -4.65 -23.72
CA PHE A 101 20.78 -3.99 -22.44
C PHE A 101 19.61 -4.55 -21.61
N THR A 102 19.94 -5.38 -20.62
CA THR A 102 19.88 -4.96 -19.20
C THR A 102 20.41 -6.04 -18.27
N SER A 103 21.62 -5.80 -17.75
CA SER A 103 22.13 -6.46 -16.55
C SER A 103 21.39 -5.87 -15.34
N ILE A 104 20.22 -6.39 -15.00
CA ILE A 104 19.55 -6.08 -13.73
C ILE A 104 19.08 -7.39 -13.10
N VAL A 105 19.92 -7.84 -12.14
CA VAL A 105 19.63 -8.75 -11.03
C VAL A 105 19.45 -10.23 -11.40
N CYS A 106 20.59 -10.90 -11.63
CA CYS A 106 20.85 -12.20 -11.02
C CYS A 106 21.90 -11.98 -9.92
N ARG A 107 21.46 -11.87 -8.68
CA ARG A 107 22.26 -12.21 -7.49
C ARG A 107 21.33 -12.76 -6.44
#